data_AF-A0A2H6BJN8-F1
#
_entry.id   AF-A0A2H6BJN8-F1
#
_cell.length_a   1.000
_cell.length_b   1.000
_cell.length_c   1.000
_cell.angle_alpha   90.00
_cell.angle_beta   90.00
_cell.angle_gamma   90.00
#
_symmetry.space_group_name_H-M   'P 1'
#
loop_
_entity.id
_entity.type
_entity.pdbx_description
1 polymer ?
#
loop_
_entity_poly.entity_id
_entity_poly.type
_entity_poly.pdbx_seq_one_letter_code
_entity_poly.pdbx_strand_id
1 'polypeptide(L)' 'MLTILNLGAWAVSAVLALWMAWDMFKTNRSYSEDYLTSSAEGDIIDAEMAETAART' A
#
# COMPACT_ATOMS: atom_id res chain seq x y z
N MET A 1 36.65 -8.77 0.85
CA MET A 1 36.08 -7.42 0.57
C MET A 1 34.74 -7.50 -0.14
N LEU A 2 34.64 -8.13 -1.32
CA LEU A 2 33.38 -8.26 -2.07
C LEU A 2 32.28 -9.05 -1.34
N THR A 3 32.63 -10.07 -0.56
CA THR A 3 31.66 -10.90 0.17
C THR A 3 30.86 -10.11 1.20
N ILE A 4 31.50 -9.21 1.94
CA ILE A 4 30.84 -8.39 2.97
C ILE A 4 29.90 -7.38 2.32
N LEU A 5 30.35 -6.75 1.23
CA LEU A 5 29.52 -5.83 0.44
C LEU A 5 28.32 -6.54 -0.19
N ASN A 6 28.52 -7.76 -0.71
CA ASN A 6 27.45 -8.56 -1.30
C ASN A 6 26.42 -8.98 -0.23
N LEU A 7 26.88 -9.44 0.94
CA LEU A 7 26.00 -9.78 2.06
C LEU A 7 25.21 -8.56 2.55
N GLY A 8 25.87 -7.40 2.64
CA GLY A 8 25.24 -6.13 2.99
C GLY A 8 24.17 -5.72 1.99
N ALA A 9 24.45 -5.83 0.69
CA ALA A 9 23.48 -5.54 -0.37
C ALA A 9 22.26 -6.46 -0.27
N TRP A 10 22.47 -7.77 -0.12
CA TRP A 10 21.38 -8.74 0.06
C TRP A 10 20.56 -8.47 1.32
N ALA A 11 21.19 -8.12 2.44
CA ALA A 11 20.48 -7.80 3.67
C ALA A 11 19.60 -6.55 3.50
N VAL A 12 20.12 -5.49 2.88
CA VAL A 12 19.35 -4.25 2.61
C VAL A 12 18.19 -4.55 1.66
N SER A 13 18.42 -5.32 0.59
CA SER A 13 17.36 -5.73 -0.34
C SER A 13 16.26 -6.53 0.37
N ALA A 14 16.62 -7.47 1.26
CA ALA A 14 15.66 -8.24 2.02
C ALA A 14 14.81 -7.35 2.95
N VAL A 15 15.45 -6.40 3.65
CA VAL A 15 14.73 -5.43 4.51
C VAL A 15 13.76 -4.59 3.69
N LEU A 16 14.18 -4.08 2.53
CA LEU A 16 13.30 -3.30 1.65
C LEU A 16 12.13 -4.13 1.12
N ALA A 17 12.38 -5.38 0.72
CA ALA A 17 11.31 -6.29 0.27
C ALA A 17 10.29 -6.56 1.38
N LEU A 18 10.75 -6.81 2.61
CA LEU A 18 9.87 -6.99 3.76
C LEU A 18 9.07 -5.73 4.08
N TRP A 19 9.70 -4.55 3.98
CA TRP A 19 9.03 -3.28 4.19
C TRP A 19 7.92 -3.03 3.16
N MET A 20 8.19 -3.27 1.87
CA MET A 20 7.18 -3.15 0.82
C MET A 20 6.05 -4.17 0.99
N ALA A 21 6.35 -5.42 1.37
CA ALA A 21 5.34 -6.44 1.62
C ALA A 21 4.44 -6.07 2.81
N TRP A 22 5.02 -5.53 3.88
CA TRP A 22 4.27 -5.03 5.03
C TRP A 22 3.36 -3.86 4.65
N ASP A 23 3.88 -2.90 3.89
CA ASP A 23 3.11 -1.75 3.42
C ASP A 23 1.93 -2.18 2.53
N MET A 24 2.19 -3.07 1.56
CA MET A 24 1.15 -3.67 0.72
C MET A 24 0.09 -4.37 1.55
N PHE A 25 0.47 -5.22 2.51
CA PHE A 25 -0.46 -5.93 3.38
C PHE A 25 -1.31 -4.97 4.22
N LYS A 26 -0.68 -3.94 4.80
CA LYS A 26 -1.37 -2.92 5.57
C LYS A 26 -2.38 -2.17 4.72
N THR A 27 -1.98 -1.69 3.55
CA THR A 27 -2.84 -0.96 2.62
C THR A 27 -4.04 -1.79 2.17
N ASN A 28 -3.81 -3.06 1.80
CA ASN A 28 -4.87 -4.00 1.41
C ASN A 28 -5.88 -4.26 2.53
N ARG A 29 -5.48 -4.11 3.80
CA ARG A 29 -6.38 -4.27 4.95
C ARG A 29 -7.12 -2.98 5.30
N SER A 30 -6.52 -1.82 5.03
CA SER A 30 -7.05 -0.51 5.38
C SER A 30 -8.08 0.03 4.38
N TYR A 31 -8.04 -0.42 3.12
CA TYR A 31 -8.90 0.08 2.04
C TYR A 31 -9.61 -1.08 1.33
N SER A 32 -10.79 -0.81 0.78
CA SER A 32 -11.52 -1.79 -0.05
C SER A 32 -10.90 -1.93 -1.44
N GLU A 33 -11.08 -3.10 -2.06
CA GLU A 33 -10.61 -3.37 -3.42
C GLU A 33 -11.18 -2.37 -4.43
N ASP A 34 -12.47 -2.04 -4.30
CA ASP A 34 -13.17 -1.07 -5.16
C ASP A 34 -12.52 0.32 -5.06
N TYR A 35 -12.05 0.71 -3.88
CA TYR A 35 -11.34 1.97 -3.68
C TYR A 35 -9.93 1.92 -4.29
N LEU A 36 -9.18 0.83 -4.07
CA LEU A 36 -7.80 0.68 -4.57
C LEU A 36 -7.72 0.54 -6.10
N THR A 37 -8.78 0.03 -6.73
CA THR A 37 -8.88 -0.15 -8.19
C THR A 37 -9.69 0.94 -8.88
N SER A 38 -10.21 1.91 -8.11
CA SER A 38 -10.96 3.03 -8.66
C SER A 38 -10.06 3.93 -9.50
N SER A 39 -10.50 4.18 -10.74
CA SER A 39 -9.85 5.12 -11.65
C SER A 39 -10.28 6.57 -11.41
N ALA A 40 -11.07 6.85 -10.36
CA ALA A 40 -11.49 8.18 -9.94
C ALA A 40 -10.32 8.90 -9.24
N GLU A 41 -9.32 9.25 -10.03
CA GLU A 41 -8.17 10.06 -9.62
C GLU A 41 -8.63 11.52 -9.41
N GLY A 42 -9.32 11.80 -8.30
CA GLY A 42 -9.64 13.19 -7.91
C GLY A 42 -10.94 13.44 -7.13
N ASP A 43 -11.95 12.56 -7.19
CA ASP A 43 -13.29 12.81 -6.58
C ASP A 43 -13.47 12.18 -5.18
N ILE A 44 -12.39 11.95 -4.44
CA ILE A 44 -12.43 11.29 -3.12
C ILE A 44 -13.07 12.20 -2.04
N ILE A 45 -13.48 13.43 -2.39
CA ILE A 45 -14.34 14.27 -1.54
C ILE A 45 -15.74 13.63 -1.38
N ASP A 46 -16.16 12.76 -2.30
CA ASP A 46 -17.52 12.21 -2.32
C ASP A 46 -17.67 10.83 -1.65
N ALA A 47 -16.58 10.15 -1.27
CA ALA A 47 -16.70 8.81 -0.66
C ALA A 47 -17.43 8.84 0.70
N GLU A 48 -17.17 9.84 1.53
CA GLU A 48 -17.84 10.04 2.82
C GLU A 48 -19.29 10.55 2.66
N MET A 49 -19.54 11.40 1.65
CA MET A 49 -20.89 11.90 1.28
C MET A 49 -21.77 10.79 0.69
N ALA A 50 -21.22 9.95 -0.19
CA ALA A 50 -21.92 8.82 -0.80
C ALA A 50 -22.26 7.72 0.21
N GLU A 51 -21.35 7.44 1.15
CA GLU A 51 -21.64 6.50 2.24
C GLU A 51 -22.73 7.03 3.19
N THR A 52 -22.75 8.36 3.44
CA THR A 52 -23.79 9.00 4.26
C THR A 52 -25.16 9.00 3.56
N ALA A 53 -25.21 9.29 2.25
CA ALA A 53 -26.44 9.31 1.47
C ALA A 53 -27.08 7.92 1.30
N ALA A 54 -26.29 6.85 1.27
CA ALA A 54 -26.79 5.47 1.20
C ALA A 54 -27.38 4.95 2.52
N ARG A 55 -27.16 5.65 3.65
CA ARG A 55 -27.67 5.30 4.98
C ARG A 55 -28.93 6.08 5.40
N THR A 56 -29.41 7.03 4.58
CA THR A 56 -30.63 7.83 4.81
C THR A 56 -31.79 7.40 3.93
#